data_AF-A0A3D0DJ72-F1
#
_entry.id   AF-A0A3D0DJ72-F1
#
_cell.length_a   1.000
_cell.length_b   1.000
_cell.length_c   1.000
_cell.angle_alpha   90.00
_cell.angle_beta   90.00
_cell.angle_gamma   90.00
#
_symmetry.space_group_name_H-M   'P 1'
#
loop_
_entity.id
_entity.type
_entity.pdbx_description
1 polymer ?
#
loop_
_entity_poly.entity_id
_entity_poly.type
_entity_poly.pdbx_seq_one_letter_code
_entity_poly.pdbx_strand_id
1 'polypeptide(L)'
;MDKGYKATYSSLEAPFIFISDENIAGLPEELRKVVELWRYKADRYRRKYKDYKWYCPVKSASEQFRYNDVNYVMTPELFDATSDFFEYLMLSGVEDDLVGVGAEAVFCNAMID
;
A
#
# COMPACT_ATOMS: atom_id res chain seq x y z
N MET A 1 37.66 -22.97 15.27
CA MET A 1 37.59 -22.31 13.95
C MET A 1 36.26 -21.60 13.88
N ASP A 2 36.27 -20.31 14.18
CA ASP A 2 35.06 -19.50 14.25
C ASP A 2 34.76 -18.99 12.84
N LYS A 3 33.70 -19.52 12.21
CA LYS A 3 33.23 -19.01 10.92
C LYS A 3 32.40 -17.77 11.21
N GLY A 4 33.09 -16.63 11.32
CA GLY A 4 32.45 -15.33 11.40
C GLY A 4 31.48 -15.16 10.24
N TYR A 5 30.19 -15.24 10.54
CA TYR A 5 29.12 -14.77 9.66
C TYR A 5 29.37 -13.28 9.40
N LYS A 6 29.96 -12.94 8.25
CA LYS A 6 29.83 -11.60 7.71
C LYS A 6 28.39 -11.48 7.23
N ALA A 7 27.50 -11.03 8.11
CA ALA A 7 26.27 -10.41 7.68
C ALA A 7 26.66 -9.19 6.86
N THR A 8 26.61 -9.30 5.53
CA THR A 8 26.63 -8.14 4.65
C THR A 8 25.27 -7.46 4.80
N TYR A 9 25.14 -6.62 5.81
CA TYR A 9 24.09 -5.60 5.87
C TYR A 9 24.38 -4.58 4.77
N SER A 10 23.97 -4.86 3.53
CA SER A 10 24.09 -3.89 2.41
C SER A 10 22.73 -3.42 1.89
N SER A 11 21.71 -3.31 2.75
CA SER A 11 20.37 -2.88 2.32
C SER A 11 19.70 -1.87 3.23
N LEU A 12 20.45 -1.14 4.06
CA LEU A 12 19.85 -0.31 5.11
C LEU A 12 19.06 0.92 4.64
N GLU A 13 19.06 1.30 3.36
CA GLU A 13 18.32 2.49 2.90
C GLU A 13 17.87 2.40 1.44
N ALA A 14 17.16 1.33 1.03
CA ALA A 14 16.39 1.46 -0.21
C ALA A 14 15.24 2.46 0.07
N PRO A 15 15.23 3.66 -0.53
CA PRO A 15 14.26 4.68 -0.20
C PRO A 15 12.85 4.18 -0.52
N PHE A 16 11.91 4.47 0.37
CA PHE A 16 10.50 4.20 0.12
C PHE A 16 9.98 5.20 -0.91
N ILE A 17 9.37 4.69 -1.98
CA ILE A 17 8.64 5.50 -2.95
C ILE A 17 7.19 5.59 -2.51
N PHE A 18 6.80 6.76 -2.01
CA PHE A 18 5.40 7.08 -1.75
C PHE A 18 4.68 7.29 -3.06
N ILE A 19 3.68 6.46 -3.37
CA ILE A 19 2.91 6.57 -4.59
C ILE A 19 1.97 7.76 -4.48
N SER A 20 2.03 8.65 -5.46
CA SER A 20 1.22 9.87 -5.55
C SER A 20 0.82 10.15 -6.99
N ASP A 21 -0.11 11.10 -7.18
CA ASP A 21 -0.53 11.53 -8.52
C ASP A 21 0.66 12.02 -9.39
N GLU A 22 1.71 12.54 -8.77
CA GLU A 22 2.89 13.07 -9.45
C GLU A 22 3.79 11.96 -10.03
N ASN A 23 3.78 10.77 -9.44
CA ASN A 23 4.68 9.68 -9.84
C ASN A 23 3.99 8.42 -10.36
N ILE A 24 2.64 8.35 -10.33
CA ILE A 24 1.86 7.23 -10.90
C ILE A 24 2.27 6.89 -12.34
N ALA A 25 2.53 7.92 -13.17
CA ALA A 25 2.89 7.71 -14.58
C ALA A 25 4.25 7.01 -14.76
N GLY A 26 5.12 7.07 -13.75
CA GLY A 26 6.43 6.41 -13.73
C GLY A 26 6.42 5.02 -13.08
N LEU A 27 5.28 4.53 -12.60
CA LEU A 27 5.18 3.19 -12.03
C LEU A 27 5.29 2.11 -13.13
N PRO A 28 5.79 0.92 -12.78
CA PRO A 28 5.59 -0.28 -13.58
C PRO A 28 4.13 -0.44 -14.00
N GLU A 29 3.89 -0.89 -15.24
CA GLU A 29 2.56 -0.91 -15.85
C GLU A 29 1.54 -1.70 -15.01
N GLU A 30 1.98 -2.83 -14.46
CA GLU A 30 1.16 -3.71 -13.64
C GLU A 30 0.75 -3.03 -12.33
N LEU A 31 1.68 -2.38 -11.64
CA LEU A 31 1.38 -1.60 -10.43
C LEU A 31 0.46 -0.43 -10.73
N ARG A 32 0.68 0.28 -11.84
CA ARG A 32 -0.20 1.38 -12.25
C ARG A 32 -1.64 0.90 -12.46
N LYS A 33 -1.83 -0.26 -13.10
CA LYS A 33 -3.16 -0.87 -13.28
C LYS A 33 -3.84 -1.22 -11.95
N VAL A 34 -3.09 -1.73 -10.97
CA VAL A 34 -3.60 -1.99 -9.62
C VAL A 34 -4.05 -0.69 -8.95
N VAL A 35 -3.23 0.36 -9.00
CA VAL A 35 -3.59 1.68 -8.44
C VAL A 35 -4.84 2.25 -9.11
N GLU A 36 -4.91 2.23 -10.45
CA GLU A 36 -6.07 2.73 -11.20
C GLU A 36 -7.35 1.94 -10.88
N LEU A 37 -7.26 0.62 -10.80
CA LEU A 37 -8.37 -0.26 -10.41
C LEU A 37 -8.90 0.11 -9.02
N TRP A 38 -8.00 0.32 -8.06
CA TRP A 38 -8.38 0.60 -6.69
C TRP A 38 -8.85 2.02 -6.45
N ARG A 39 -8.37 3.01 -7.23
CA ARG A 39 -8.99 4.35 -7.27
C ARG A 39 -10.43 4.27 -7.76
N TYR A 40 -10.70 3.49 -8.82
CA TYR A 40 -12.05 3.26 -9.30
C TYR A 40 -12.93 2.54 -8.27
N LYS A 41 -12.43 1.46 -7.64
CA LYS A 41 -13.16 0.72 -6.60
C LYS A 41 -13.42 1.61 -5.37
N ALA A 42 -12.45 2.41 -4.95
CA ALA A 42 -12.58 3.33 -3.81
C ALA A 42 -13.69 4.37 -4.02
N ASP A 43 -13.73 5.03 -5.18
CA ASP A 43 -14.83 5.95 -5.53
C ASP A 43 -16.19 5.23 -5.51
N ARG A 44 -16.28 4.02 -6.07
CA ARG A 44 -17.51 3.23 -6.06
C ARG A 44 -17.95 2.85 -4.65
N TYR A 45 -17.02 2.41 -3.81
CA TYR A 45 -17.30 2.03 -2.42
C TYR A 45 -17.73 3.24 -1.60
N ARG A 46 -17.07 4.39 -1.77
CA ARG A 46 -17.44 5.63 -1.10
C ARG A 46 -18.88 6.04 -1.40
N ARG A 47 -19.31 5.94 -2.66
CA ARG A 47 -20.70 6.23 -3.05
C ARG A 47 -21.69 5.22 -2.45
N LYS A 48 -21.32 3.94 -2.43
CA LYS A 48 -22.17 2.85 -1.92
C LYS A 48 -22.32 2.87 -0.40
N TYR A 49 -21.25 3.23 0.32
CA TYR A 49 -21.15 3.16 1.77
C TYR A 49 -21.02 4.55 2.42
N LYS A 50 -21.50 5.60 1.75
CA LYS A 50 -21.41 6.99 2.21
C LYS A 50 -21.96 7.23 3.63
N ASP A 51 -22.90 6.40 4.07
CA ASP A 51 -23.57 6.50 5.38
C ASP A 51 -23.04 5.46 6.38
N TYR A 52 -22.06 4.65 5.98
CA TYR A 52 -21.46 3.64 6.84
C TYR A 52 -20.43 4.29 7.77
N LYS A 53 -20.56 4.02 9.07
CA LYS A 53 -19.56 4.40 10.06
C LYS A 53 -18.60 3.23 10.24
N TRP A 54 -17.35 3.42 9.84
CA TRP A 54 -16.29 2.45 10.10
C TRP A 54 -16.08 2.36 11.63
N TYR A 55 -16.02 1.14 12.13
CA TYR A 55 -15.99 0.86 13.57
C TYR A 55 -14.62 1.12 14.21
N CYS A 56 -13.55 1.15 13.40
CA CYS A 56 -12.18 1.33 13.86
C CYS A 56 -11.76 2.79 13.65
N PRO A 57 -11.53 3.58 14.72
CA PRO A 57 -10.92 4.90 14.60
C PRO A 57 -9.43 4.72 14.28
N VAL A 58 -9.12 4.64 12.99
CA VAL A 58 -7.75 4.59 12.51
C VAL A 58 -7.23 6.01 12.33
N LYS A 59 -6.15 6.36 13.02
CA LYS A 59 -5.50 7.66 12.93
C LYS A 59 -4.64 7.78 11.67
N SER A 60 -3.94 6.71 11.34
CA SER A 60 -3.05 6.64 10.17
C SER A 60 -3.05 5.23 9.61
N ALA A 61 -3.06 5.10 8.29
CA ALA A 61 -2.92 3.84 7.60
C ALA A 61 -1.95 3.98 6.42
N SER A 62 -1.26 2.90 6.06
CA SER A 62 -0.45 2.82 4.85
C SER A 62 -0.31 1.36 4.43
N GLU A 63 -0.17 1.12 3.13
CA GLU A 63 0.18 -0.18 2.58
C GLU A 63 1.62 -0.13 2.08
N GLN A 64 2.46 -1.05 2.57
CA GLN A 64 3.87 -1.11 2.20
C GLN A 64 4.13 -2.42 1.49
N PHE A 65 4.89 -2.36 0.40
CA PHE A 65 5.23 -3.55 -0.37
C PHE A 65 6.53 -3.34 -1.15
N ARG A 66 7.12 -4.45 -1.58
CA ARG A 66 8.28 -4.46 -2.47
C ARG A 66 7.89 -4.97 -3.85
N TYR A 67 8.38 -4.33 -4.91
CA TYR A 67 8.19 -4.77 -6.28
C TYR A 67 9.45 -4.47 -7.09
N ASN A 68 9.99 -5.46 -7.80
CA ASN A 68 11.26 -5.34 -8.54
C ASN A 68 12.39 -4.67 -7.73
N ASP A 69 12.62 -5.15 -6.50
CA ASP A 69 13.62 -4.63 -5.55
C ASP A 69 13.42 -3.17 -5.09
N VAL A 70 12.27 -2.56 -5.38
CA VAL A 70 11.91 -1.21 -4.93
C VAL A 70 10.82 -1.28 -3.86
N ASN A 71 10.99 -0.52 -2.77
CA ASN A 71 10.00 -0.39 -1.72
C ASN A 71 9.00 0.71 -2.05
N TYR A 72 7.71 0.41 -2.00
CA TYR A 72 6.62 1.34 -2.28
C TYR A 72 5.74 1.51 -1.05
N VAL A 73 5.08 2.67 -0.98
CA VAL A 73 4.07 2.99 0.04
C VAL A 73 2.84 3.57 -0.64
N MET A 74 1.67 3.01 -0.37
CA MET A 74 0.38 3.63 -0.67
C MET A 74 -0.21 4.21 0.61
N THR A 75 -0.84 5.38 0.50
CA THR A 75 -1.47 6.07 1.63
C THR A 75 -2.93 6.42 1.29
N PRO A 76 -3.78 6.77 2.28
CA PRO A 76 -5.18 7.13 2.07
C PRO A 76 -5.39 8.23 1.03
N GLU A 77 -4.48 9.20 0.96
CA GLU A 77 -4.53 10.34 0.04
C GLU A 77 -4.53 9.90 -1.43
N LEU A 78 -3.83 8.80 -1.76
CA LEU A 78 -3.78 8.24 -3.11
C LEU A 78 -5.19 7.88 -3.65
N PHE A 79 -6.08 7.50 -2.74
CA PHE A 79 -7.45 7.07 -3.03
C PHE A 79 -8.50 8.10 -2.63
N ASP A 80 -8.06 9.30 -2.19
CA ASP A 80 -8.92 10.33 -1.60
C ASP A 80 -9.81 9.73 -0.48
N ALA A 81 -9.18 8.94 0.38
CA ALA A 81 -9.80 8.18 1.45
C ALA A 81 -9.37 8.70 2.83
N THR A 82 -10.23 8.50 3.83
CA THR A 82 -9.84 8.58 5.24
C THR A 82 -9.06 7.32 5.64
N SER A 83 -8.29 7.36 6.73
CA SER A 83 -7.45 6.23 7.17
C SER A 83 -8.25 4.96 7.47
N ASP A 84 -9.42 5.10 8.09
CA ASP A 84 -10.37 4.00 8.38
C ASP A 84 -10.95 3.38 7.09
N PHE A 85 -11.32 4.22 6.12
CA PHE A 85 -11.79 3.74 4.83
C PHE A 85 -10.67 3.08 4.03
N PHE A 86 -9.44 3.59 4.11
CA PHE A 86 -8.28 2.99 3.47
C PHE A 86 -7.93 1.61 4.05
N GLU A 87 -7.96 1.44 5.37
CA GLU A 87 -7.79 0.12 6.01
C GLU A 87 -8.82 -0.88 5.46
N TYR A 88 -10.09 -0.46 5.32
CA TYR A 88 -11.11 -1.30 4.70
C TYR A 88 -10.78 -1.66 3.25
N LEU A 89 -10.23 -0.74 2.45
CA LEU A 89 -9.82 -1.04 1.07
C LEU A 89 -8.73 -2.11 1.03
N MET A 90 -7.75 -2.06 1.95
CA MET A 90 -6.68 -3.06 2.04
C MET A 90 -7.26 -4.44 2.32
N LEU A 91 -8.09 -4.55 3.37
CA LEU A 91 -8.80 -5.77 3.73
C LEU A 91 -9.78 -6.27 2.65
N SER A 92 -10.22 -5.39 1.76
CA SER A 92 -11.13 -5.74 0.66
C SER A 92 -10.43 -6.34 -0.56
N GLY A 93 -9.10 -6.39 -0.57
CA GLY A 93 -8.31 -7.10 -1.58
C GLY A 93 -7.27 -6.28 -2.34
N VAL A 94 -6.90 -5.07 -1.88
CA VAL A 94 -5.76 -4.34 -2.50
C VAL A 94 -4.49 -5.18 -2.37
N GLU A 95 -4.28 -5.77 -1.19
CA GLU A 95 -3.13 -6.64 -0.91
C GLU A 95 -3.10 -7.84 -1.87
N ASP A 96 -4.25 -8.49 -2.11
CA ASP A 96 -4.36 -9.62 -3.04
C ASP A 96 -4.03 -9.22 -4.48
N ASP A 97 -4.53 -8.06 -4.94
CA ASP A 97 -4.25 -7.56 -6.30
C ASP A 97 -2.75 -7.16 -6.44
N LEU A 98 -2.11 -6.66 -5.37
CA LEU A 98 -0.67 -6.39 -5.32
C LEU A 98 0.16 -7.68 -5.40
N VAL A 99 -0.16 -8.68 -4.58
CA VAL A 99 0.48 -10.00 -4.65
C VAL A 99 0.27 -10.64 -6.02
N GLY A 100 -0.92 -10.50 -6.60
CA GLY A 100 -1.28 -11.03 -7.91
C GLY A 100 -0.43 -10.49 -9.06
N VAL A 101 0.11 -9.27 -8.94
CA VAL A 101 1.05 -8.70 -9.92
C VAL A 101 2.52 -8.99 -9.60
N GLY A 102 2.82 -9.65 -8.49
CA GLY A 102 4.18 -10.01 -8.08
C GLY A 102 4.79 -9.07 -7.04
N ALA A 103 3.98 -8.28 -6.33
CA ALA A 103 4.47 -7.59 -5.14
C ALA A 103 4.79 -8.59 -4.03
N GLU A 104 5.83 -8.30 -3.27
CA GLU A 104 6.32 -9.09 -2.15
C GLU A 104 6.31 -8.26 -0.87
N ALA A 105 6.36 -8.93 0.29
CA ALA A 105 6.35 -8.26 1.59
C ALA A 105 5.26 -7.18 1.67
N VAL A 106 4.05 -7.52 1.23
CA VAL A 106 2.85 -6.68 1.27
C VAL A 106 2.32 -6.70 2.71
N PHE A 107 2.21 -5.54 3.35
CA PHE A 107 1.65 -5.41 4.69
C PHE A 107 1.02 -4.03 4.93
N CYS A 108 -0.16 -4.07 5.53
CA CYS A 108 -0.82 -2.90 6.06
C CYS A 108 -0.22 -2.48 7.42
N ASN A 109 0.12 -1.20 7.54
CA ASN A 109 0.40 -0.53 8.80
C ASN A 109 -0.76 0.38 9.15
N ALA A 110 -1.43 0.13 10.27
CA ALA A 110 -2.49 0.98 10.82
C ALA A 110 -2.17 1.38 12.27
N MET A 111 -2.40 2.64 12.59
CA MET A 111 -2.35 3.17 13.96
C MET A 111 -3.77 3.40 14.44
N ILE A 112 -4.16 2.64 15.46
CA ILE A 112 -5.45 2.78 16.16
C ILE A 112 -5.26 3.78 17.30
N ASP A 113 -6.27 4.62 17.55
CA ASP A 113 -6.32 5.50 18.74
C ASP A 113 -6.66 4.73 20.04
#